data_AF-A0A524QD43-F1
#
_entry.id   AF-A0A524QD43-F1
#
_cell.length_a   1.000
_cell.length_b   1.000
_cell.length_c   1.000
_cell.angle_alpha   90.00
_cell.angle_beta   90.00
_cell.angle_gamma   90.00
#
_symmetry.space_group_name_H-M   'P 1'
#
loop_
_entity.id
_entity.type
_entity.pdbx_description
1 polymer ?
#
loop_
_entity_poly.entity_id
_entity_poly.type
_entity_poly.pdbx_seq_one_letter_code
_entity_poly.pdbx_strand_id
1 'polypeptide(L)'
;MSKAAGEKIILGIDPGSTITGYGLISVVGKKPTLISLGIFDMRKKEDHYQKIRVIFEETLALIDRYHPDELAIEAPFYGKNIQSML
;
A
#
# COMPACT_ATOMS: atom_id res chain seq x y z
N MET A 1 -17.91 5.99 -6.09
CA MET A 1 -18.79 4.85 -5.71
C MET A 1 -19.66 5.27 -4.55
N SER A 2 -20.90 4.78 -4.45
CA SER A 2 -21.77 5.10 -3.30
C SER A 2 -21.39 4.21 -2.12
N LYS A 3 -20.83 4.81 -1.08
CA LYS A 3 -20.39 4.15 0.14
C LYS A 3 -21.59 3.84 1.04
N ALA A 4 -21.69 2.62 1.57
CA ALA A 4 -22.75 2.27 2.51
C ALA A 4 -22.56 3.00 3.86
N ALA A 5 -23.65 3.24 4.60
CA ALA A 5 -23.56 3.89 5.91
C ALA A 5 -22.70 3.05 6.87
N GLY A 6 -21.63 3.66 7.39
CA GLY A 6 -20.68 2.98 8.29
C GLY A 6 -19.68 2.04 7.60
N GLU A 7 -19.63 2.02 6.27
CA GLU A 7 -18.54 1.38 5.53
C GLU A 7 -17.22 2.12 5.79
N LYS A 8 -16.10 1.39 5.75
CA LYS A 8 -14.74 1.94 5.76
C LYS A 8 -13.91 1.26 4.68
N ILE A 9 -13.15 2.03 3.92
CA ILE A 9 -12.16 1.53 2.96
C ILE A 9 -10.78 1.69 3.61
N ILE A 10 -10.04 0.58 3.69
CA ILE A 10 -8.71 0.55 4.29
C ILE A 10 -7.70 0.14 3.23
N LEU A 11 -6.66 0.95 3.06
CA LEU A 11 -5.50 0.64 2.21
C LEU A 11 -4.34 0.13 3.09
N GLY A 12 -3.93 -1.11 2.88
CA GLY A 12 -2.73 -1.70 3.47
C GLY A 12 -1.56 -1.66 2.48
N ILE A 13 -0.37 -1.26 2.97
CA ILE A 13 0.89 -1.25 2.23
C ILE A 13 1.94 -2.07 2.98
N ASP A 14 2.56 -3.01 2.29
CA ASP A 14 3.76 -3.75 2.72
C ASP A 14 4.95 -3.24 1.89
N PRO A 15 5.77 -2.32 2.44
CA PRO A 15 6.82 -1.65 1.70
C PRO A 15 8.04 -2.54 1.47
N GLY A 16 8.54 -2.55 0.24
CA GLY A 16 9.80 -3.21 -0.11
C GLY A 16 10.50 -2.57 -1.31
N SER A 17 11.84 -2.57 -1.28
CA SER A 17 12.70 -1.88 -2.27
C SER A 17 12.72 -2.51 -3.67
N THR A 18 12.11 -3.68 -3.82
CA THR A 18 12.06 -4.46 -5.07
C THR A 18 10.63 -4.81 -5.43
N ILE A 19 9.82 -5.16 -4.44
CA ILE A 19 8.39 -5.42 -4.55
C ILE A 19 7.76 -4.74 -3.35
N THR A 20 6.71 -3.95 -3.58
CA THR A 20 5.86 -3.36 -2.54
C THR A 20 4.47 -3.94 -2.74
N GLY A 21 3.93 -4.61 -1.73
CA GLY A 21 2.59 -5.17 -1.76
C GLY A 21 1.55 -4.14 -1.35
N TYR A 22 0.35 -4.23 -1.93
CA TYR A 22 -0.81 -3.48 -1.43
C TYR A 22 -2.06 -4.35 -1.38
N GLY A 23 -2.96 -3.97 -0.47
CA GLY A 23 -4.31 -4.53 -0.37
C GLY A 23 -5.32 -3.45 -0.01
N LEU A 24 -6.49 -3.49 -0.64
CA LEU A 24 -7.64 -2.69 -0.26
C LEU A 24 -8.77 -3.58 0.20
N ILE A 25 -9.36 -3.23 1.34
CA ILE A 25 -10.56 -3.88 1.86
C ILE A 25 -11.66 -2.85 2.13
N SER A 26 -12.91 -3.26 1.91
CA SER A 26 -14.09 -2.60 2.47
C SER A 26 -14.48 -3.32 3.75
N VAL A 27 -14.82 -2.56 4.79
CA VAL A 27 -15.26 -3.08 6.08
C VAL A 27 -16.61 -2.47 6.41
N VAL A 28 -17.63 -3.32 6.56
CA VAL A 28 -18.94 -2.93 7.09
C VAL A 28 -19.14 -3.66 8.41
N GLY A 29 -19.12 -2.93 9.53
CA GLY A 29 -19.11 -3.51 10.87
C GLY A 29 -17.86 -4.35 11.13
N LYS A 30 -18.01 -5.67 11.25
CA LYS A 30 -16.89 -6.63 11.46
C LYS A 30 -16.62 -7.53 10.24
N LYS A 31 -17.14 -7.17 9.07
CA LYS A 31 -17.05 -7.98 7.86
C LYS A 31 -16.10 -7.34 6.84
N PRO A 32 -14.84 -7.78 6.75
CA PRO A 32 -13.93 -7.33 5.70
C PRO A 32 -14.27 -8.01 4.37
N THR A 33 -14.20 -7.26 3.28
CA THR A 33 -14.35 -7.73 1.90
C THR A 33 -13.19 -7.19 1.09
N LEU A 34 -12.51 -8.06 0.33
CA LEU A 34 -11.43 -7.66 -0.56
C LEU A 34 -11.96 -6.80 -1.71
N ILE A 35 -11.36 -5.62 -1.91
CA ILE A 35 -11.61 -4.75 -3.06
C ILE A 35 -10.56 -5.03 -4.15
N SER A 36 -9.29 -5.00 -3.76
CA SER A 36 -8.15 -5.16 -4.67
C SER A 36 -6.93 -5.63 -3.89
N LEU A 37 -6.04 -6.35 -4.54
CA LEU A 37 -4.70 -6.64 -4.07
C LEU A 37 -3.75 -6.62 -5.26
N GLY A 38 -2.49 -6.27 -5.01
CA GLY A 38 -1.50 -6.24 -6.07
C GLY A 38 -0.11 -5.94 -5.54
N ILE A 39 0.78 -5.73 -6.49
CA ILE A 39 2.17 -5.37 -6.23
C ILE A 39 2.58 -4.21 -7.11
N PHE A 40 3.44 -3.37 -6.58
CA PHE A 40 4.33 -2.54 -7.39
C PHE A 40 5.58 -3.37 -7.65
N ASP A 41 6.06 -3.41 -8.89
CA ASP A 41 7.27 -4.15 -9.28
C ASP A 41 8.37 -3.17 -9.70
N MET A 42 9.38 -3.03 -8.85
CA MET A 42 10.51 -2.13 -9.04
C MET A 42 11.74 -2.83 -9.63
N ARG A 43 11.69 -4.12 -9.95
CA ARG A 43 12.85 -4.88 -10.47
C ARG A 43 13.41 -4.31 -11.77
N LYS A 44 12.57 -3.65 -12.56
CA LYS A 44 12.94 -3.01 -13.83
C LYS A 44 13.44 -1.57 -13.67
N LYS A 45 13.56 -1.07 -12.44
CA LYS A 45 14.03 0.28 -12.13
C LYS A 45 15.42 0.19 -11.54
N GLU A 46 16.39 0.79 -12.22
CA GLU A 46 17.80 0.72 -11.83
C GLU A 46 18.14 1.69 -10.70
N ASP A 47 17.51 2.88 -10.71
CA ASP A 47 17.80 3.96 -9.78
C ASP A 47 16.84 4.01 -8.57
N HIS A 48 17.38 4.33 -7.40
CA HIS A 48 16.62 4.41 -6.15
C HIS A 48 15.54 5.51 -6.19
N TYR A 49 15.84 6.67 -6.77
CA TYR A 49 14.85 7.75 -6.85
C TYR A 49 13.69 7.38 -7.77
N GLN A 50 13.96 6.64 -8.85
CA GLN A 50 12.90 6.10 -9.71
C GLN A 50 11.98 5.12 -8.96
N LYS A 51 12.54 4.29 -8.07
CA LYS A 51 11.74 3.37 -7.25
C LYS A 51 10.82 4.11 -6.28
N ILE A 52 11.35 5.10 -5.56
CA ILE A 52 10.54 5.95 -4.66
C ILE A 52 9.44 6.66 -5.46
N ARG A 53 9.77 7.20 -6.63
CA ARG A 53 8.80 7.88 -7.50
C ARG A 53 7.66 6.95 -7.91
N VAL A 54 7.97 5.71 -8.31
CA VAL A 54 6.95 4.72 -8.66
C VAL A 54 6.06 4.41 -7.46
N ILE A 55 6.64 4.14 -6.29
CA ILE A 55 5.85 3.86 -5.07
C ILE A 55 4.91 5.03 -4.76
N PHE A 56 5.41 6.27 -4.87
CA PHE A 56 4.63 7.48 -4.66
C PHE A 56 3.48 7.63 -5.67
N GLU A 57 3.78 7.55 -6.97
CA GLU A 57 2.78 7.71 -8.04
C GLU A 57 1.70 6.62 -7.98
N GLU A 58 2.08 5.37 -7.76
CA GLU A 58 1.14 4.25 -7.66
C GLU A 58 0.29 4.33 -6.38
N THR A 59 0.88 4.72 -5.25
CA THR A 59 0.12 4.91 -4.00
C THR A 59 -0.89 6.04 -4.13
N LEU A 60 -0.50 7.17 -4.74
CA LEU A 60 -1.44 8.25 -5.05
C LEU A 60 -2.55 7.79 -5.99
N ALA A 61 -2.22 7.03 -7.03
CA ALA A 61 -3.23 6.50 -7.95
C ALA A 61 -4.25 5.59 -7.23
N LEU A 62 -3.83 4.82 -6.23
CA LEU A 62 -4.76 4.04 -5.38
C LEU A 62 -5.62 4.95 -4.50
N ILE A 63 -5.02 5.98 -3.88
CA ILE A 63 -5.73 6.94 -3.04
C ILE A 63 -6.79 7.70 -3.85
N ASP A 64 -6.45 8.20 -5.02
CA ASP A 64 -7.35 8.93 -5.91
C ASP A 64 -8.47 8.04 -6.45
N ARG A 65 -8.16 6.76 -6.73
CA ARG A 65 -9.14 5.81 -7.27
C ARG A 65 -10.15 5.34 -6.22
N TYR A 66 -9.68 5.06 -5.01
CA TYR A 66 -10.48 4.36 -4.00
C TYR A 66 -10.89 5.22 -2.81
N HIS A 67 -10.30 6.40 -2.63
CA HIS A 67 -10.53 7.29 -1.49
C HIS A 67 -10.57 6.54 -0.14
N PRO A 68 -9.49 5.82 0.23
CA PRO A 68 -9.46 5.08 1.49
C PRO A 68 -9.65 6.03 2.67
N ASP A 69 -10.38 5.58 3.69
CA ASP A 69 -10.55 6.32 4.94
C ASP A 69 -9.34 6.19 5.85
N GLU A 70 -8.65 5.05 5.75
CA GLU A 70 -7.51 4.70 6.59
C GLU A 70 -6.39 4.08 5.73
N LEU A 71 -5.15 4.41 6.08
CA LEU A 71 -3.95 3.80 5.50
C LEU A 71 -3.18 3.08 6.62
N ALA A 72 -2.90 1.80 6.42
CA ALA A 72 -2.05 0.99 7.26
C ALA A 72 -0.77 0.66 6.50
N ILE A 73 0.38 0.84 7.14
CA ILE A 73 1.69 0.53 6.57
C ILE A 73 2.47 -0.33 7.55
N GLU A 74 3.10 -1.39 7.06
CA GLU A 74 3.97 -2.22 7.88
C GLU A 74 5.22 -1.43 8.30
N ALA A 75 5.50 -1.43 9.61
CA ALA A 75 6.75 -0.89 10.12
C ALA A 75 7.88 -1.88 9.80
N PRO A 76 9.08 -1.40 9.43
CA PRO A 76 10.20 -2.29 9.21
C PRO A 76 10.56 -3.05 10.49
N PHE A 77 10.38 -4.37 10.51
CA PHE A 77 10.82 -5.22 11.62
C PHE A 77 12.29 -5.61 11.45
N TYR A 78 13.12 -5.28 12.45
CA TYR A 78 14.56 -5.46 12.40
C TYR A 78 15.03 -6.86 12.80
N GLY A 79 15.83 -7.49 11.93
CA GLY A 79 16.72 -8.61 12.22
C GLY A 79 18.14 -8.32 11.73
N LYS A 80 19.04 -8.00 12.67
CA LYS A 80 20.53 -7.97 12.56
C LYS A 80 21.28 -6.86 11.79
N ASN A 81 20.75 -6.12 10.81
CA ASN A 81 21.57 -5.14 10.06
C ASN A 81 20.92 -3.74 9.95
N ILE A 82 21.49 -2.76 10.66
CA ILE A 82 21.05 -1.34 10.69
C ILE A 82 21.27 -0.61 9.35
N GLN A 83 22.24 -1.04 8.55
CA GLN A 83 22.56 -0.42 7.25
C GLN A 83 21.44 -0.53 6.19
N SER A 84 20.48 -1.43 6.36
CA SER A 84 19.37 -1.63 5.42
C SER A 84 18.33 -0.49 5.44
N MET A 85 18.49 0.49 6.34
CA MET A 85 17.59 1.64 6.51
C MET A 85 18.08 2.93 5.86
N LEU A 86 19.31 2.97 5.35
CA LEU A 86 19.95 4.16 4.76
C LEU A 86 19.91 4.10 3.23
#